data_AF-A0A1E7G8Y3-F1
#
_entry.id   AF-A0A1E7G8Y3-F1
#
_cell.length_a   1.000
_cell.length_b   1.000
_cell.length_c   1.000
_cell.angle_alpha   90.00
_cell.angle_beta   90.00
_cell.angle_gamma   90.00
#
_symmetry.space_group_name_H-M   'P 1'
#
loop_
_entity.id
_entity.type
_entity.pdbx_description
1 polymer ?
#
loop_
_entity_poly.entity_id
_entity_poly.type
_entity_poly.pdbx_seq_one_letter_code
_entity_poly.pdbx_strand_id
1 'polypeptide(L)'
;MVSLGEESLLQDTYYYPRPGPGEKIPILVLNFKSLFAAWSPELKKTLYFGELPENENLRRIREIILLQIYDWLACREGLIELSGSEFERFMDVYDAFLQKLGQIQYSRQKKGRKTENIFELEESAYVIREVKKGPFSDKL
;
A
#
# COMPACT_ATOMS: atom_id res chain seq x y z
N MET A 1 -23.89 6.13 -16.63
CA MET A 1 -22.73 5.48 -17.25
C MET A 1 -21.56 6.44 -17.12
N VAL A 2 -20.80 6.34 -16.02
CA VAL A 2 -19.64 7.18 -15.74
C VAL A 2 -18.42 6.32 -16.03
N SER A 3 -17.77 6.56 -17.17
CA SER A 3 -16.50 5.92 -17.52
C SER A 3 -15.38 6.60 -16.75
N LEU A 4 -15.04 6.05 -15.59
CA LEU A 4 -13.75 6.28 -14.96
C LEU A 4 -12.85 5.12 -15.37
N GLY A 5 -12.15 5.28 -16.50
CA GLY A 5 -10.97 4.51 -16.88
C GLY A 5 -10.96 3.07 -16.39
N GLU A 6 -11.97 2.29 -16.76
CA GLU A 6 -12.09 0.86 -16.49
C GLU A 6 -11.15 0.05 -17.41
N GLU A 7 -9.92 0.52 -17.61
CA GLU A 7 -8.85 -0.36 -18.04
C GLU A 7 -8.32 -1.08 -16.80
N SER A 8 -9.10 -2.09 -16.41
CA SER A 8 -8.56 -3.34 -15.94
C SER A 8 -7.50 -3.24 -14.82
N LEU A 9 -7.94 -2.94 -13.59
CA LEU A 9 -7.27 -3.50 -12.39
C LEU A 9 -7.38 -5.05 -12.34
N LEU A 10 -7.76 -5.71 -13.44
CA LEU A 10 -8.18 -7.10 -13.55
C LEU A 10 -7.52 -7.81 -14.75
N GLN A 11 -6.31 -7.43 -15.13
CA GLN A 11 -5.43 -8.23 -15.98
C GLN A 11 -4.27 -8.75 -15.13
N ASP A 12 -3.93 -10.01 -15.36
CA ASP A 12 -3.23 -10.88 -14.42
C ASP A 12 -1.91 -10.33 -13.85
N THR A 13 -1.67 -10.66 -12.58
CA THR A 13 -0.36 -10.66 -11.88
C THR A 13 0.11 -9.36 -11.21
N TYR A 14 -0.76 -8.70 -10.42
CA TYR A 14 -0.26 -7.74 -9.44
C TYR A 14 0.72 -8.41 -8.47
N TYR A 15 1.81 -7.70 -8.20
CA TYR A 15 2.77 -8.06 -7.17
C TYR A 15 2.15 -7.83 -5.81
N TYR A 16 2.18 -8.84 -4.96
CA TYR A 16 1.85 -8.70 -3.55
C TYR A 16 3.13 -8.94 -2.78
N PRO A 17 3.77 -7.90 -2.22
CA PRO A 17 4.97 -8.09 -1.43
C PRO A 17 4.67 -9.04 -0.27
N ARG A 18 5.52 -10.04 -0.08
CA ARG A 18 5.39 -11.01 1.01
C ARG A 18 6.73 -11.16 1.73
N PRO A 19 7.17 -10.12 2.47
CA PRO A 19 8.38 -10.20 3.29
C PRO A 19 8.37 -11.47 4.16
N GLY A 20 9.52 -12.12 4.24
CA GLY A 20 9.76 -13.24 5.14
C GLY A 20 9.72 -12.82 6.61
N PRO A 21 9.73 -13.78 7.54
CA PRO A 21 9.78 -13.47 8.97
C PRO A 21 11.00 -12.62 9.33
N GLY A 22 10.77 -11.44 9.91
CA GLY A 22 11.83 -10.50 10.28
C GLY A 22 12.37 -9.66 9.13
N GLU A 23 11.93 -9.90 7.89
CA GLU A 23 12.27 -9.07 6.74
C GLU A 23 11.45 -7.79 6.77
N LYS A 24 12.13 -6.67 6.50
CA LYS A 24 11.54 -5.36 6.31
C LYS A 24 11.88 -4.89 4.91
N ILE A 25 10.86 -4.45 4.19
CA ILE A 25 11.03 -3.89 2.86
C ILE A 25 10.74 -2.39 2.92
N PRO A 26 11.67 -1.54 2.48
CA PRO A 26 11.35 -0.14 2.32
C PRO A 26 10.32 0.03 1.20
N ILE A 27 9.31 0.86 1.47
CA ILE A 27 8.23 1.14 0.52
C ILE A 27 8.05 2.64 0.31
N LEU A 28 7.58 3.01 -0.88
CA LEU A 28 6.99 4.31 -1.15
C LEU A 28 5.49 4.13 -1.35
N VAL A 29 4.68 4.93 -0.68
CA VAL A 29 3.22 4.94 -0.84
C VAL A 29 2.88 5.70 -2.11
N LEU A 30 2.16 5.05 -3.04
CA LEU A 30 1.73 5.65 -4.30
C LEU A 30 0.27 6.10 -4.25
N ASN A 31 -0.61 5.26 -3.69
CA ASN A 31 -2.03 5.55 -3.57
C ASN A 31 -2.69 4.59 -2.55
N PHE A 32 -3.90 4.90 -2.09
CA PHE A 32 -4.76 3.95 -1.40
C PHE A 32 -6.23 4.20 -1.71
N LYS A 33 -7.05 3.14 -1.69
CA LYS A 33 -8.49 3.24 -1.97
C LYS A 33 -9.29 2.24 -1.14
N SER A 34 -10.43 2.68 -0.59
CA SER A 34 -11.42 1.76 0.01
C SER A 34 -12.18 1.02 -1.09
N LEU A 35 -12.29 -0.30 -0.95
CA LEU A 35 -12.90 -1.22 -1.90
C LEU A 35 -13.56 -2.38 -1.16
N PHE A 36 -14.44 -3.11 -1.85
CA PHE A 36 -14.91 -4.42 -1.43
C PHE A 36 -14.09 -5.51 -2.10
N ALA A 37 -13.52 -6.42 -1.33
CA ALA A 37 -12.86 -7.62 -1.82
C ALA A 37 -13.78 -8.83 -1.63
N ALA A 38 -13.96 -9.64 -2.69
CA ALA A 38 -14.73 -10.86 -2.61
C ALA A 38 -14.07 -12.01 -3.37
N TRP A 39 -14.15 -13.22 -2.84
CA TRP A 39 -13.64 -14.42 -3.48
C TRP A 39 -14.66 -14.94 -4.50
N SER A 40 -14.26 -15.07 -5.76
CA SER A 40 -15.02 -15.77 -6.80
C SER A 40 -14.64 -17.26 -6.79
N PRO A 41 -15.54 -18.18 -6.41
CA PRO A 41 -15.28 -19.62 -6.49
C PRO A 41 -15.06 -20.09 -7.93
N GLU A 42 -15.75 -19.47 -8.89
CA GLU A 42 -15.69 -19.78 -10.31
C GLU A 42 -14.32 -19.42 -10.90
N LEU A 43 -13.85 -18.20 -10.67
CA LEU A 43 -12.57 -17.72 -11.19
C LEU A 43 -11.38 -18.11 -10.30
N LYS A 44 -11.63 -18.68 -9.11
CA LYS A 44 -10.63 -19.01 -8.09
C LYS A 44 -9.67 -17.84 -7.79
N LYS A 45 -10.21 -16.63 -7.71
CA LYS A 45 -9.47 -15.41 -7.37
C LYS A 45 -10.30 -14.43 -6.57
N THR A 46 -9.62 -13.52 -5.88
CA THR A 46 -10.24 -12.34 -5.27
C THR A 46 -10.54 -11.33 -6.37
N LEU A 47 -11.75 -10.75 -6.32
CA LEU A 47 -12.20 -9.64 -7.15
C LEU A 47 -12.37 -8.41 -6.25
N TYR A 48 -12.15 -7.23 -6.82
CA TYR A 48 -12.29 -5.95 -6.14
C TYR A 48 -13.39 -5.12 -6.77
N PHE A 49 -14.19 -4.47 -5.94
CA PHE A 49 -15.35 -3.69 -6.34
C PHE A 49 -15.31 -2.32 -5.64
N GLY A 50 -15.70 -1.27 -6.35
CA GLY A 50 -15.83 0.06 -5.74
C GLY A 50 -17.04 0.18 -4.80
N GLU A 51 -18.06 -0.66 -5.02
CA GLU A 51 -19.31 -0.69 -4.26
C GLU A 51 -19.58 -2.14 -3.81
N LEU A 52 -20.52 -2.31 -2.87
CA LEU A 52 -20.88 -3.64 -2.35
C LEU A 52 -21.45 -4.49 -3.51
N PRO A 53 -20.85 -5.64 -3.84
CA PRO A 53 -21.34 -6.45 -4.95
C PRO A 53 -22.63 -7.19 -4.58
N GLU A 54 -23.62 -7.15 -5.46
CA GLU A 54 -24.94 -7.81 -5.28
C GLU A 54 -24.93 -9.31 -5.63
N ASN A 55 -23.80 -9.85 -6.09
CA ASN A 55 -23.72 -11.23 -6.58
C ASN A 55 -23.61 -12.25 -5.44
N GLU A 56 -24.67 -13.06 -5.27
CA GLU A 56 -24.78 -14.09 -4.22
C GLU A 56 -23.73 -15.21 -4.31
N ASN A 57 -23.11 -15.43 -5.49
CA ASN A 57 -22.10 -16.47 -5.67
C ASN A 57 -20.72 -16.06 -5.12
N LEU A 58 -20.51 -14.76 -4.86
CA LEU A 58 -19.27 -14.27 -4.27
C LEU A 58 -19.21 -14.62 -2.78
N ARG A 59 -18.04 -15.04 -2.32
CA ARG A 59 -17.81 -15.43 -0.93
C ARG A 59 -16.87 -14.46 -0.23
N ARG A 60 -16.97 -14.40 1.10
CA ARG A 60 -16.05 -13.62 1.96
C ARG A 60 -15.95 -12.15 1.53
N ILE A 61 -17.10 -11.56 1.22
CA ILE A 61 -17.22 -10.13 0.93
C ILE A 61 -16.76 -9.38 2.18
N ARG A 62 -15.80 -8.48 2.00
CA ARG A 62 -15.24 -7.66 3.08
C ARG A 62 -14.82 -6.32 2.51
N GLU A 63 -15.02 -5.26 3.28
CA GLU A 63 -14.40 -3.97 3.00
C GLU A 63 -12.90 -4.06 3.32
N ILE A 64 -12.08 -3.49 2.44
CA ILE A 64 -10.63 -3.41 2.57
C ILE A 64 -10.16 -2.02 2.14
N ILE A 65 -8.94 -1.69 2.55
CA ILE A 65 -8.17 -0.63 1.92
C ILE A 65 -7.09 -1.31 1.08
N LEU A 66 -7.05 -0.99 -0.20
CA LEU A 66 -5.98 -1.44 -1.10
C LEU A 66 -4.92 -0.35 -1.17
N LEU A 67 -3.75 -0.64 -0.61
CA LEU A 67 -2.58 0.24 -0.62
C LEU A 67 -1.70 -0.10 -1.81
N GLN A 68 -1.49 0.87 -2.70
CA GLN A 68 -0.55 0.78 -3.82
C GLN A 68 0.79 1.37 -3.39
N ILE A 69 1.85 0.60 -3.60
CA ILE A 69 3.20 0.91 -3.14
C ILE A 69 4.23 0.67 -4.24
N TYR A 70 5.38 1.31 -4.14
CA TYR A 70 6.60 0.89 -4.81
C TYR A 70 7.49 0.15 -3.81
N ASP A 71 7.83 -1.10 -4.11
CA ASP A 71 8.76 -1.92 -3.33
C ASP A 71 10.18 -1.63 -3.82
N TRP A 72 10.98 -0.99 -2.97
CA TRP A 72 12.34 -0.59 -3.33
C TRP A 72 13.28 -1.78 -3.54
N LEU A 73 13.07 -2.91 -2.86
CA LEU A 73 13.93 -4.09 -3.01
C LEU A 73 13.58 -4.89 -4.26
N ALA A 74 12.29 -5.02 -4.57
CA ALA A 74 11.82 -5.68 -5.78
C ALA A 74 11.83 -4.76 -7.02
N CYS A 75 12.10 -3.46 -6.81
CA CYS A 75 12.11 -2.39 -7.83
C CYS A 75 10.85 -2.36 -8.71
N ARG A 76 9.67 -2.56 -8.11
CA ARG A 76 8.39 -2.64 -8.83
C ARG A 76 7.22 -2.18 -7.96
N GLU A 77 6.13 -1.82 -8.60
CA GLU A 77 4.87 -1.56 -7.90
C GLU A 77 4.25 -2.84 -7.35
N GLY A 78 3.55 -2.70 -6.23
CA GLY A 78 2.82 -3.76 -5.58
C GLY A 78 1.58 -3.28 -4.85
N LEU A 79 0.79 -4.25 -4.38
CA LEU A 79 -0.45 -4.04 -3.66
C LEU A 79 -0.40 -4.71 -2.29
N ILE A 80 -0.92 -4.03 -1.27
CA ILE A 80 -1.11 -4.57 0.07
C ILE A 80 -2.58 -4.37 0.45
N GLU A 81 -3.27 -5.46 0.80
CA GLU A 81 -4.62 -5.38 1.37
C GLU A 81 -4.53 -5.12 2.87
N LEU A 82 -5.24 -4.11 3.34
CA LEU A 82 -5.34 -3.75 4.75
C LEU A 82 -6.80 -3.86 5.23
N SER A 83 -6.99 -4.37 6.46
CA SER A 83 -8.26 -4.14 7.18
C SER A 83 -8.34 -2.69 7.67
N GLY A 84 -9.53 -2.22 8.05
CA GLY A 84 -9.71 -0.87 8.61
C GLY A 84 -8.74 -0.59 9.77
N SER A 85 -8.60 -1.51 10.72
CA SER A 85 -7.67 -1.39 11.85
C SER A 85 -6.17 -1.50 11.47
N GLU A 86 -5.83 -2.10 10.34
CA GLU A 86 -4.46 -2.08 9.82
C GLU A 86 -4.19 -0.73 9.13
N PHE A 87 -5.19 -0.21 8.42
CA PHE A 87 -5.11 1.08 7.76
C PHE A 87 -5.02 2.23 8.76
N GLU A 88 -5.77 2.21 9.86
CA GLU A 88 -5.65 3.20 10.95
C GLU A 88 -4.21 3.26 11.48
N ARG A 89 -3.63 2.10 11.83
CA ARG A 89 -2.23 2.01 12.27
C ARG A 89 -1.23 2.48 11.20
N PHE A 90 -1.51 2.18 9.93
CA PHE A 90 -0.69 2.66 8.82
C PHE A 90 -0.76 4.19 8.68
N MET A 91 -1.94 4.80 8.86
CA MET A 91 -2.11 6.25 8.78
C MET A 91 -1.33 6.97 9.87
N ASP A 92 -1.27 6.43 11.09
CA ASP A 92 -0.41 6.99 12.16
C ASP A 92 1.06 7.07 11.73
N VAL A 93 1.56 6.03 11.07
CA VAL A 93 2.94 5.96 10.54
C VAL A 93 3.12 6.89 9.35
N TYR A 94 2.12 6.98 8.48
CA TYR A 94 2.16 7.84 7.30
C TYR A 94 2.16 9.33 7.69
N ASP A 95 1.34 9.73 8.67
CA ASP A 95 1.33 11.09 9.19
C ASP A 95 2.67 11.44 9.86
N ALA A 96 3.25 10.52 10.62
CA ALA A 96 4.59 10.69 11.17
C ALA A 96 5.66 10.83 10.07
N PHE A 97 5.56 10.05 9.00
CA PHE A 97 6.45 10.15 7.83
C PHE A 97 6.37 11.53 7.17
N LEU A 98 5.16 12.08 7.00
CA LEU A 98 4.97 13.41 6.43
C LEU A 98 5.57 14.53 7.30
N GLN A 99 5.60 14.35 8.63
CA GLN A 99 6.13 15.35 9.56
C GLN A 99 7.66 15.25 9.74
N LYS A 100 8.17 14.04 9.89
CA LYS A 100 9.56 13.80 10.30
C LYS A 100 10.49 13.45 9.15
N LEU A 101 9.92 13.10 8.00
CA LEU A 101 10.61 12.49 6.87
C LEU A 101 11.31 11.18 7.26
N GLY A 102 11.79 10.42 6.28
CA GLY A 102 12.40 9.11 6.51
C GLY A 102 11.98 8.10 5.47
N GLN A 103 11.87 6.85 5.89
CA GLN A 103 11.49 5.72 5.06
C GLN A 103 10.47 4.85 5.78
N ILE A 104 9.37 4.53 5.11
CA ILE A 104 8.39 3.58 5.65
C ILE A 104 8.89 2.16 5.35
N GLN A 105 9.04 1.36 6.40
CA GLN A 105 9.40 -0.04 6.35
C GLN A 105 8.15 -0.90 6.50
N TYR A 106 7.88 -1.78 5.53
CA TYR A 106 6.80 -2.75 5.56
C TYR A 106 7.33 -4.13 5.97
N SER A 107 6.62 -4.80 6.88
CA SER A 107 6.88 -6.18 7.25
C SER A 107 5.59 -6.93 7.54
N ARG A 108 5.71 -8.25 7.71
CA ARG A 108 4.58 -9.13 8.04
C ARG A 108 4.88 -9.87 9.32
N GLN A 109 3.95 -9.80 10.27
CA GLN A 109 4.07 -10.50 11.55
C GLN A 109 2.97 -11.55 11.69
N LYS A 110 3.36 -12.80 11.99
CA LYS A 110 2.40 -13.86 12.28
C LYS A 110 1.93 -13.76 13.73
N LYS A 111 0.64 -13.52 13.95
CA LYS A 111 -0.01 -13.50 15.26
C LYS A 111 -1.02 -14.63 15.34
N GLY A 112 -0.60 -15.74 15.93
CA GLY A 112 -1.39 -16.98 15.98
C GLY A 112 -1.67 -17.53 14.57
N ARG A 113 -2.96 -17.58 14.18
CA ARG A 113 -3.39 -18.06 12.86
C ARG A 113 -3.45 -16.97 11.78
N LYS A 114 -3.32 -15.69 12.16
CA LYS A 114 -3.40 -14.55 11.24
C LYS A 114 -2.01 -13.98 11.00
N THR A 115 -1.84 -13.36 9.83
CA THR A 115 -0.67 -12.52 9.54
C THR A 115 -1.17 -11.10 9.51
N GLU A 116 -0.51 -10.22 10.26
CA GLU A 116 -0.78 -8.78 10.26
C GLU A 116 0.26 -8.05 9.41
N ASN A 117 -0.20 -7.01 8.73
CA ASN A 117 0.64 -6.04 8.05
C ASN A 117 1.17 -5.03 9.07
N ILE A 118 2.49 -4.84 9.12
CA ILE A 118 3.15 -3.91 10.05
C ILE A 118 3.93 -2.88 9.25
N PHE A 119 3.77 -1.62 9.62
CA PHE A 119 4.48 -0.49 9.05
C PHE A 119 5.23 0.24 10.16
N GLU A 120 6.45 0.65 9.87
CA GLU A 120 7.28 1.40 10.81
C GLU A 120 7.98 2.54 10.06
N LEU A 121 8.15 3.68 10.72
CA LEU A 121 8.95 4.78 10.18
C LEU A 121 10.40 4.61 10.65
N GLU A 122 11.29 4.43 9.70
CA GLU A 122 12.72 4.64 9.91
C GLU A 122 13.01 6.12 9.66
N GLU A 123 13.12 6.89 10.75
CA GLU A 123 13.47 8.31 10.68
C GLU A 123 14.89 8.45 10.14
N SER A 124 15.04 9.14 9.03
CA SER A 124 16.35 9.58 8.58
C SER A 124 16.68 10.89 9.28
N ALA A 125 17.85 10.99 9.91
CA ALA A 125 18.41 12.27 10.32
C ALA A 125 18.80 13.05 9.06
N TYR A 126 17.84 13.64 8.35
CA TYR A 126 18.15 14.59 7.30
C TYR A 126 18.81 15.79 7.97
N VAL A 127 20.12 15.92 7.77
CA VAL A 127 20.80 17.19 7.94
C VAL A 127 20.23 18.09 6.87
N ILE A 128 19.38 19.06 7.25
CA ILE A 128 19.01 20.18 6.39
C ILE A 128 20.33 20.89 6.06
N ARG A 129 20.92 20.56 4.92
CA ARG A 129 22.06 21.31 4.40
C ARG A 129 21.47 22.57 3.80
N GLU A 130 21.67 23.70 4.47
CA GLU A 130 21.47 25.00 3.84
C GLU A 130 22.34 25.04 2.57
N VAL A 131 21.69 24.92 1.41
CA VAL A 131 22.35 25.12 0.14
C VAL A 131 22.51 26.63 -0.02
N LYS A 132 23.73 27.13 0.22
CA LYS A 132 24.07 28.52 -0.12
C LYS A 132 23.80 28.71 -1.61
N LYS A 133 23.12 29.80 -1.97
CA LYS A 133 22.93 30.21 -3.37
C LYS A 133 24.27 30.14 -4.10
N GLY A 134 24.36 29.24 -5.08
CA GLY A 134 25.51 29.16 -5.97
C GLY A 134 25.50 30.34 -6.95
N PRO A 135 26.64 30.67 -7.59
CA PRO A 135 26.77 31.81 -8.51
C PRO A 135 25.85 31.75 -9.75
N PHE A 136 25.09 30.66 -9.93
CA PHE A 136 24.16 30.45 -11.03
C PHE A 136 22.68 30.41 -10.60
N SER A 137 22.37 30.64 -9.32
CA SER A 137 20.98 30.56 -8.81
C SER A 137 20.07 31.68 -9.31
N ASP A 138 20.64 32.75 -9.86
CA ASP A 138 19.90 33.95 -10.27
C ASP A 138 19.67 34.04 -11.79
N LYS A 139 19.79 32.93 -12.54
CA LYS A 139 19.65 32.90 -14.01
C LYS A 139 18.46 32.07 -14.55
N LEU A 140 17.46 31.77 -13.72
CA LEU A 140 16.22 31.10 -14.15
C LEU A 140 15.02 32.00 -13.93
#